data_AF-A0A7W3QRD3-F1
#
_entry.id   AF-A0A7W3QRD3-F1
#
_cell.length_a   1.000
_cell.length_b   1.000
_cell.length_c   1.000
_cell.angle_alpha   90.00
_cell.angle_beta   90.00
_cell.angle_gamma   90.00
#
_symmetry.space_group_name_H-M   'P 1'
#
loop_
_entity.id
_entity.type
_entity.pdbx_description
1 polymer ?
#
loop_
_entity_poly.entity_id
_entity_poly.type
_entity_poly.pdbx_seq_one_letter_code
_entity_poly.pdbx_strand_id
1 'polypeptide(L)'
;MPTTDAVLTDQLAVEIARLGMVGESSDVGTLHRTAELATRAVPGCAGASAVRWALPRADDPAERPEPLASAASHPDLADIVDRQLVRGTGPIFDVVTGRRPVASDDILAETRWPEVMPDMLRRGVRCFSTTPHVNRPVLVTLTLYGVTPKCLAPGQQALASLLLAQGSAAVSNSLQYGQVHRTAVQLQEAVESRAVVDQAKGILMHALGCDADQAFAEMRRISQTRHVKLTALAQRIVSDQGLL
;
A
#
# COMPACT_ATOMS: atom_id res chain seq x y z
N MET A 1 -28.38 -31.45 -12.72
CA MET A 1 -28.26 -30.01 -12.43
C MET A 1 -27.04 -29.86 -11.52
N PRO A 2 -26.00 -29.13 -11.91
CA PRO A 2 -24.86 -28.93 -11.02
C PRO A 2 -25.29 -28.07 -9.84
N THR A 3 -24.98 -28.55 -8.64
CA THR A 3 -25.27 -27.92 -7.36
C THR A 3 -24.46 -26.63 -7.22
N THR A 4 -25.15 -25.57 -6.77
CA THR A 4 -24.67 -24.19 -6.58
C THR A 4 -23.36 -24.06 -5.78
N ASP A 5 -22.95 -25.07 -5.00
CA ASP A 5 -21.68 -25.10 -4.26
C ASP A 5 -20.41 -25.20 -5.14
N ALA A 6 -20.48 -25.82 -6.33
CA ALA A 6 -19.30 -26.01 -7.17
C ALA A 6 -18.91 -24.74 -7.96
N VAL A 7 -19.89 -23.91 -8.33
CA VAL A 7 -19.68 -22.70 -9.14
C VAL A 7 -19.05 -21.57 -8.32
N LEU A 8 -19.27 -21.53 -7.00
CA LEU A 8 -18.71 -20.52 -6.12
C LEU A 8 -17.18 -20.68 -5.94
N THR A 9 -16.65 -21.91 -6.07
CA THR A 9 -15.23 -22.20 -5.80
C THR A 9 -14.29 -21.73 -6.92
N ASP A 10 -14.64 -21.99 -8.19
CA ASP A 10 -13.82 -21.56 -9.33
C ASP A 10 -13.84 -20.04 -9.50
N GLN A 11 -15.01 -19.41 -9.34
CA GLN A 11 -15.10 -17.96 -9.41
C GLN A 11 -14.34 -17.29 -8.26
N LEU A 12 -14.44 -17.83 -7.05
CA LEU A 12 -13.67 -17.33 -5.90
C LEU A 12 -12.16 -17.51 -6.14
N ALA A 13 -11.72 -18.65 -6.66
CA ALA A 13 -10.32 -18.87 -7.00
C ALA A 13 -9.80 -17.84 -8.02
N VAL A 14 -10.62 -17.50 -9.03
CA VAL A 14 -10.29 -16.45 -10.00
C VAL A 14 -10.26 -15.06 -9.35
N GLU A 15 -11.20 -14.72 -8.47
CA GLU A 15 -11.21 -13.44 -7.74
C GLU A 15 -10.00 -13.32 -6.80
N ILE A 16 -9.62 -14.41 -6.13
CA ILE A 16 -8.42 -14.50 -5.30
C ILE A 16 -7.16 -14.31 -6.15
N ALA A 17 -7.05 -15.01 -7.28
CA ALA A 17 -5.91 -14.87 -8.20
C ALA A 17 -5.81 -13.44 -8.76
N ARG A 18 -6.95 -12.80 -9.04
CA ARG A 18 -6.99 -11.40 -9.49
C ARG A 18 -6.48 -10.42 -8.46
N LEU A 19 -6.55 -10.70 -7.16
CA LEU A 19 -5.90 -9.84 -6.16
C LEU A 19 -4.40 -9.71 -6.47
N GLY A 20 -3.71 -10.83 -6.77
CA GLY A 20 -2.26 -10.86 -7.01
C GLY A 20 -1.80 -10.29 -8.36
N MET A 21 -2.70 -10.12 -9.34
CA MET A 21 -2.34 -9.74 -10.72
C MET A 21 -2.47 -8.23 -11.02
N VAL A 22 -2.90 -7.40 -10.06
CA VAL A 22 -3.20 -6.00 -10.38
C VAL A 22 -1.94 -5.14 -10.31
N GLY A 23 -1.37 -4.84 -11.48
CA GLY A 23 -0.18 -4.00 -11.63
C GLY A 23 -0.38 -2.48 -11.40
N GLU A 24 -1.60 -2.01 -11.15
CA GLU A 24 -1.93 -0.57 -11.09
C GLU A 24 -2.79 -0.13 -9.89
N SER A 25 -3.11 -1.03 -8.94
CA SER A 25 -3.96 -0.63 -7.81
C SER A 25 -3.16 0.00 -6.68
N SER A 26 -3.67 1.12 -6.17
CA SER A 26 -3.20 1.72 -4.93
C SER A 26 -3.34 0.75 -3.75
N ASP A 27 -2.50 0.91 -2.73
CA ASP A 27 -2.59 0.12 -1.49
C ASP A 27 -4.02 0.06 -0.95
N VAL A 28 -4.68 1.22 -0.86
CA VAL A 28 -6.07 1.34 -0.37
C VAL A 28 -7.04 0.56 -1.25
N GLY A 29 -6.91 0.62 -2.58
CA GLY A 29 -7.79 -0.12 -3.50
C GLY A 29 -7.60 -1.64 -3.42
N THR A 30 -6.38 -2.11 -3.15
CA THR A 30 -6.11 -3.52 -2.90
C THR A 30 -6.70 -3.97 -1.57
N LEU A 31 -6.45 -3.22 -0.49
CA LEU A 31 -7.00 -3.50 0.85
C LEU A 31 -8.53 -3.53 0.83
N HIS A 32 -9.17 -2.60 0.11
CA HIS A 32 -10.62 -2.55 -0.03
C HIS A 32 -11.16 -3.81 -0.72
N ARG A 33 -10.57 -4.22 -1.85
CA ARG A 33 -10.96 -5.45 -2.53
C ARG A 33 -10.73 -6.70 -1.69
N THR A 34 -9.67 -6.77 -0.90
CA THR A 34 -9.46 -7.86 0.06
C THR A 34 -10.57 -7.90 1.10
N ALA A 35 -10.97 -6.75 1.64
CA ALA A 35 -12.08 -6.65 2.61
C ALA A 35 -13.43 -7.02 1.99
N GLU A 36 -13.74 -6.54 0.78
CA GLU A 36 -14.95 -6.91 0.06
C GLU A 36 -15.01 -8.40 -0.24
N LEU A 37 -13.90 -8.97 -0.73
CA LEU A 37 -13.84 -10.39 -1.05
C LEU A 37 -13.99 -11.24 0.21
N ALA A 38 -13.36 -10.87 1.33
CA ALA A 38 -13.56 -11.55 2.61
C ALA A 38 -15.00 -11.49 3.09
N THR A 39 -15.68 -10.35 2.90
CA THR A 39 -17.09 -10.20 3.25
C THR A 39 -17.99 -11.17 2.46
N ARG A 40 -17.74 -11.34 1.16
CA ARG A 40 -18.53 -12.25 0.31
C ARG A 40 -18.16 -13.72 0.50
N ALA A 41 -16.88 -14.00 0.70
CA ALA A 41 -16.33 -15.35 0.65
C ALA A 41 -16.39 -16.08 1.99
N VAL A 42 -16.39 -15.34 3.11
CA VAL A 42 -16.37 -15.93 4.45
C VAL A 42 -17.79 -16.05 5.02
N PRO A 43 -18.32 -17.27 5.18
CA PRO A 43 -19.61 -17.50 5.84
C PRO A 43 -19.70 -16.81 7.20
N GLY A 44 -20.80 -16.10 7.44
CA GLY A 44 -21.05 -15.36 8.67
C GLY A 44 -20.32 -14.01 8.78
N CYS A 45 -19.48 -13.66 7.80
CA CYS A 45 -18.90 -12.32 7.71
C CYS A 45 -19.93 -11.35 7.14
N ALA A 46 -20.28 -10.35 7.94
CA ALA A 46 -21.19 -9.26 7.53
C ALA A 46 -20.41 -8.04 7.00
N GLY A 47 -19.11 -7.99 7.26
CA GLY A 47 -18.21 -6.98 6.73
C GLY A 47 -16.78 -7.23 7.18
N ALA A 48 -15.84 -6.64 6.48
CA ALA A 48 -14.42 -6.69 6.82
C ALA A 48 -13.73 -5.34 6.67
N SER A 49 -12.55 -5.24 7.29
CA SER A 49 -11.60 -4.15 7.12
C SER A 49 -10.17 -4.68 7.03
N ALA A 50 -9.31 -3.96 6.32
CA ALA A 50 -7.90 -4.29 6.21
C ALA A 50 -7.03 -3.06 6.46
N VAL A 51 -5.91 -3.25 7.16
CA VAL A 51 -4.97 -2.17 7.49
C VAL A 51 -3.56 -2.63 7.15
N ARG A 52 -2.84 -1.81 6.40
CA ARG A 52 -1.41 -1.95 6.15
C ARG A 52 -0.64 -1.16 7.21
N TRP A 53 0.41 -1.77 7.73
CA TRP A 53 1.25 -1.22 8.77
C TRP A 53 2.70 -1.15 8.31
N ALA A 54 3.46 -0.20 8.86
CA ALA A 54 4.90 -0.29 8.82
C ALA A 54 5.36 -1.54 9.57
N LEU A 55 6.41 -2.20 9.08
CA LEU A 55 7.08 -3.21 9.88
C LEU A 55 7.88 -2.49 10.97
N PRO A 56 7.66 -2.81 12.27
CA PRO A 56 8.46 -2.28 13.36
C PRO A 56 9.93 -2.58 13.09
N ARG A 57 10.79 -1.60 13.39
CA ARG A 57 12.22 -1.80 13.29
C ARG A 57 12.65 -2.87 14.29
N ALA A 58 13.55 -3.77 13.87
CA ALA A 58 14.06 -4.82 14.77
C ALA A 58 14.76 -4.25 16.01
N ASP A 59 15.29 -3.02 15.89
CA ASP A 59 16.08 -2.35 16.91
C ASP A 59 15.23 -1.54 17.90
N ASP A 60 13.92 -1.38 17.64
CA ASP A 60 12.99 -0.68 18.53
C ASP A 60 11.65 -1.42 18.64
N PRO A 61 11.57 -2.48 19.46
CA PRO A 61 10.33 -3.21 19.69
C PRO A 61 9.28 -2.42 20.47
N ALA A 62 9.64 -1.25 21.03
CA ALA A 62 8.70 -0.35 21.70
C ALA A 62 8.07 0.68 20.73
N GLU A 63 8.51 0.71 19.47
CA GLU A 63 7.96 1.57 18.43
C GLU A 63 6.45 1.27 18.24
N ARG A 64 5.63 2.30 18.42
CA ARG A 64 4.18 2.19 18.24
C ARG A 64 3.90 1.77 16.79
N PRO A 65 3.03 0.77 16.54
CA PRO A 65 2.65 0.39 15.19
C PRO A 65 2.11 1.58 14.38
N GLU A 66 2.78 1.88 13.27
CA GLU A 66 2.38 2.97 12.38
C GLU A 66 1.45 2.43 11.27
N PRO A 67 0.18 2.87 11.20
CA PRO A 67 -0.71 2.54 10.09
C PRO A 67 -0.32 3.36 8.85
N LEU A 68 -0.20 2.69 7.71
CA LEU A 68 0.19 3.32 6.44
C LEU A 68 -0.99 3.47 5.47
N ALA A 69 -1.95 2.55 5.52
CA ALA A 69 -3.18 2.61 4.75
C ALA A 69 -4.27 1.75 5.42
N SER A 70 -5.53 2.14 5.29
CA SER A 70 -6.67 1.35 5.75
C SER A 70 -7.76 1.34 4.68
N ALA A 71 -8.59 0.29 4.70
CA ALA A 71 -9.81 0.21 3.92
C ALA A 71 -10.83 -0.64 4.64
N ALA A 72 -12.11 -0.38 4.41
CA ALA A 72 -13.21 -1.19 4.90
C ALA A 72 -14.23 -1.45 3.81
N SER A 73 -14.99 -2.52 3.97
CA SER A 73 -16.13 -2.88 3.11
C SER A 73 -17.37 -2.00 3.35
N HIS A 74 -17.46 -1.35 4.52
CA HIS A 74 -18.60 -0.51 4.90
C HIS A 74 -18.12 0.74 5.68
N PRO A 75 -18.72 1.92 5.48
CA PRO A 75 -18.33 3.16 6.17
C PRO A 75 -18.33 3.04 7.70
N ASP A 76 -19.32 2.36 8.29
CA ASP A 76 -19.36 2.13 9.73
C ASP A 76 -18.13 1.38 10.26
N LEU A 77 -17.62 0.44 9.48
CA LEU A 77 -16.42 -0.31 9.85
C LEU A 77 -15.16 0.53 9.67
N ALA A 78 -15.14 1.45 8.70
CA ALA A 78 -14.06 2.42 8.54
C ALA A 78 -13.95 3.30 9.80
N ASP A 79 -15.06 3.81 10.32
CA ASP A 79 -15.05 4.59 11.55
C ASP A 79 -14.54 3.81 12.77
N ILE A 80 -14.87 2.52 12.89
CA ILE A 80 -14.36 1.64 13.97
C ILE A 80 -12.84 1.52 13.87
N VAL A 81 -12.31 1.39 12.66
CA VAL A 81 -10.87 1.34 12.39
C VAL A 81 -10.24 2.69 12.76
N ASP A 82 -10.75 3.79 12.22
CA ASP A 82 -10.19 5.13 12.42
C ASP A 82 -10.13 5.51 13.91
N ARG A 83 -11.17 5.18 14.68
CA ARG A 83 -11.17 5.43 16.13
C ARG A 83 -10.13 4.60 16.87
N GLN A 84 -9.83 3.38 16.44
CA GLN A 84 -8.72 2.60 16.99
C GLN A 84 -7.37 3.20 16.59
N LEU A 85 -7.20 3.62 15.33
CA LEU A 85 -5.97 4.25 14.85
C LEU A 85 -5.64 5.52 15.62
N VAL A 86 -6.65 6.39 15.83
CA VAL A 86 -6.53 7.62 16.63
C VAL A 86 -6.13 7.29 18.07
N ARG A 87 -6.80 6.32 18.71
CA ARG A 87 -6.50 5.91 20.10
C ARG A 87 -5.13 5.25 20.25
N GLY A 88 -4.69 4.51 19.24
CA GLY A 88 -3.45 3.72 19.30
C GLY A 88 -3.56 2.43 20.10
N THR A 89 -4.77 2.00 20.43
CA THR A 89 -5.05 0.81 21.24
C THR A 89 -6.26 0.09 20.68
N GLY A 90 -6.42 -1.19 21.07
CA GLY A 90 -7.52 -2.04 20.64
C GLY A 90 -7.04 -3.31 19.93
N PRO A 91 -7.98 -4.16 19.50
CA PRO A 91 -7.66 -5.48 18.96
C PRO A 91 -6.71 -5.43 17.75
N ILE A 92 -6.82 -4.42 16.87
CA ILE A 92 -5.91 -4.31 15.71
C ILE A 92 -4.47 -4.01 16.12
N PHE A 93 -4.25 -3.26 17.21
CA PHE A 93 -2.92 -2.96 17.73
C PHE A 93 -2.34 -4.18 18.45
N ASP A 94 -3.13 -4.86 19.26
CA ASP A 94 -2.71 -6.08 19.95
C ASP A 94 -2.27 -7.17 18.96
N VAL A 95 -2.97 -7.30 17.83
CA VAL A 95 -2.62 -8.23 16.75
C VAL A 95 -1.29 -7.85 16.09
N VAL A 96 -1.08 -6.57 15.80
CA VAL A 96 0.16 -6.10 15.15
C VAL A 96 1.36 -6.26 16.06
N THR A 97 1.21 -5.90 17.34
CA THR A 97 2.26 -6.03 18.35
C THR A 97 2.55 -7.50 18.65
N GLY A 98 1.51 -8.31 18.90
CA GLY A 98 1.64 -9.71 19.28
C GLY A 98 1.91 -10.68 18.13
N ARG A 99 1.72 -10.25 16.88
CA ARG A 99 1.84 -11.08 15.65
C ARG A 99 0.99 -12.35 15.68
N ARG A 100 -0.14 -12.30 16.37
CA ARG A 100 -1.06 -13.43 16.55
C ARG A 100 -2.48 -12.98 16.30
N PRO A 101 -3.34 -13.84 15.74
CA PRO A 101 -4.76 -13.52 15.60
C PRO A 101 -5.40 -13.30 16.96
N VAL A 102 -6.35 -12.37 17.01
CA VAL A 102 -7.27 -12.22 18.14
C VAL A 102 -8.70 -12.28 17.63
N ALA A 103 -9.62 -12.76 18.46
CA ALA A 103 -11.03 -12.84 18.11
C ALA A 103 -11.89 -12.67 19.35
N SER A 104 -13.14 -12.28 19.14
CA SER A 104 -14.19 -12.24 20.14
C SER A 104 -15.44 -12.89 19.59
N ASP A 105 -15.95 -13.90 20.29
CA ASP A 105 -17.13 -14.68 19.92
C ASP A 105 -18.45 -13.95 20.23
N ASP A 106 -18.45 -13.09 21.25
CA ASP A 106 -19.54 -12.16 21.54
C ASP A 106 -18.98 -10.90 22.19
N ILE A 107 -19.14 -9.77 21.54
CA ILE A 107 -18.67 -8.48 22.03
C ILE A 107 -19.33 -8.09 23.36
N LEU A 108 -20.56 -8.56 23.62
CA LEU A 108 -21.23 -8.29 24.91
C LEU A 108 -20.50 -8.94 26.10
N ALA A 109 -19.73 -10.00 25.86
CA ALA A 109 -18.95 -10.69 26.89
C ALA A 109 -17.46 -10.30 26.86
N GLU A 110 -17.07 -9.38 25.97
CA GLU A 110 -15.68 -9.01 25.76
C GLU A 110 -15.20 -7.94 26.74
N THR A 111 -14.12 -8.24 27.47
CA THR A 111 -13.59 -7.37 28.52
C THR A 111 -12.17 -6.86 28.25
N ARG A 112 -11.46 -7.41 27.24
CA ARG A 112 -10.08 -7.02 26.94
C ARG A 112 -9.95 -5.61 26.38
N TRP A 113 -10.98 -5.10 25.69
CA TRP A 113 -10.95 -3.81 24.99
C TRP A 113 -12.19 -2.94 25.30
N PRO A 114 -12.40 -2.53 26.57
CA PRO A 114 -13.62 -1.85 27.00
C PRO A 114 -13.90 -0.52 26.26
N GLU A 115 -12.85 0.14 25.76
CA GLU A 115 -12.95 1.41 25.01
C GLU A 115 -13.42 1.23 23.54
N VAL A 116 -13.32 0.00 23.01
CA VAL A 116 -13.59 -0.31 21.60
C VAL A 116 -14.93 -1.01 21.45
N MET A 117 -15.26 -1.92 22.36
CA MET A 117 -16.45 -2.79 22.27
C MET A 117 -17.78 -2.01 22.16
N PRO A 118 -18.04 -0.93 22.93
CA PRO A 118 -19.27 -0.16 22.80
C PRO A 118 -19.47 0.46 21.41
N ASP A 119 -18.38 0.85 20.74
CA ASP A 119 -18.46 1.43 19.40
C ASP A 119 -18.79 0.40 18.33
N MET A 120 -18.20 -0.79 18.45
CA MET A 120 -18.53 -1.93 17.59
C MET A 120 -19.98 -2.37 17.77
N LEU A 121 -20.47 -2.45 19.03
CA LEU A 121 -21.86 -2.82 19.34
C LEU A 121 -22.88 -1.84 18.75
N ARG A 122 -22.64 -0.52 18.86
CA ARG A 122 -23.53 0.51 18.30
C ARG A 122 -23.72 0.38 16.79
N ARG A 123 -22.76 -0.24 16.11
CA ARG A 123 -22.75 -0.47 14.66
C ARG A 123 -23.19 -1.89 14.29
N GLY A 124 -23.77 -2.62 15.24
CA GLY A 124 -24.35 -3.95 15.03
C GLY A 124 -23.35 -5.10 15.04
N VAL A 125 -22.06 -4.85 15.32
CA VAL A 125 -21.08 -5.93 15.42
C VAL A 125 -21.34 -6.73 16.70
N ARG A 126 -21.39 -8.05 16.57
CA ARG A 126 -21.54 -9.00 17.68
C ARG A 126 -20.38 -9.93 17.85
N CYS A 127 -19.60 -10.22 16.82
CA CYS A 127 -18.33 -10.94 16.96
C CYS A 127 -17.32 -10.40 15.94
N PHE A 128 -16.04 -10.61 16.18
CA PHE A 128 -15.00 -10.26 15.23
C PHE A 128 -13.80 -11.19 15.31
N SER A 129 -13.00 -11.24 14.24
CA SER A 129 -11.69 -11.88 14.22
C SER A 129 -10.72 -11.02 13.44
N THR A 130 -9.57 -10.72 14.05
CA THR A 130 -8.50 -9.94 13.43
C THR A 130 -7.27 -10.82 13.28
N THR A 131 -6.77 -10.96 12.06
CA THR A 131 -5.63 -11.81 11.71
C THR A 131 -4.52 -10.96 11.09
N PRO A 132 -3.25 -11.13 11.53
CA PRO A 132 -2.11 -10.50 10.88
C PRO A 132 -1.54 -11.41 9.77
N HIS A 133 -0.93 -10.80 8.77
CA HIS A 133 -0.07 -11.47 7.81
C HIS A 133 1.17 -10.62 7.53
N VAL A 134 2.32 -11.29 7.57
CA VAL A 134 3.62 -10.66 7.31
C VAL A 134 4.16 -11.20 6.01
N ASN A 135 4.34 -10.33 5.03
CA ASN A 135 5.04 -10.59 3.79
C ASN A 135 6.03 -9.45 3.56
N ARG A 136 7.24 -9.58 4.12
CA ARG A 136 8.23 -8.47 4.18
C ARG A 136 8.42 -7.84 2.79
N PRO A 137 8.34 -6.49 2.66
CA PRO A 137 8.35 -5.48 3.73
C PRO A 137 6.95 -5.09 4.27
N VAL A 138 5.92 -5.87 3.99
CA VAL A 138 4.52 -5.53 4.29
C VAL A 138 3.99 -6.31 5.48
N LEU A 139 3.29 -5.60 6.38
CA LEU A 139 2.37 -6.18 7.36
C LEU A 139 0.96 -5.71 7.03
N VAL A 140 0.02 -6.65 6.89
CA VAL A 140 -1.40 -6.36 6.75
C VAL A 140 -2.18 -7.08 7.85
N THR A 141 -3.20 -6.42 8.40
CA THR A 141 -4.23 -7.08 9.21
C THR A 141 -5.55 -7.12 8.44
N LEU A 142 -6.30 -8.20 8.62
CA LEU A 142 -7.69 -8.34 8.16
C LEU A 142 -8.57 -8.54 9.39
N THR A 143 -9.58 -7.69 9.58
CA THR A 143 -10.63 -7.87 10.57
C THR A 143 -11.92 -8.26 9.88
N LEU A 144 -12.50 -9.38 10.29
CA LEU A 144 -13.83 -9.82 9.92
C LEU A 144 -14.80 -9.47 11.04
N TYR A 145 -15.99 -9.00 10.67
CA TYR A 145 -17.05 -8.61 11.57
C TYR A 145 -18.30 -9.46 11.30
N GLY A 146 -18.96 -9.90 12.36
CA GLY A 146 -20.22 -10.64 12.30
C GLY A 146 -21.29 -9.94 13.13
N VAL A 147 -22.55 -10.04 12.69
CA VAL A 147 -23.71 -9.40 13.33
C VAL A 147 -24.47 -10.32 14.30
N THR A 148 -24.03 -11.58 14.42
CA THR A 148 -24.52 -12.55 15.40
C THR A 148 -23.34 -13.15 16.16
N PRO A 149 -23.48 -13.51 17.44
CA PRO A 149 -22.41 -14.18 18.18
C PRO A 149 -21.93 -15.45 17.47
N LYS A 150 -20.63 -15.74 17.55
CA LYS A 150 -19.98 -16.98 17.09
C LYS A 150 -20.13 -17.32 15.60
N CYS A 151 -20.56 -16.39 14.75
CA CYS A 151 -20.74 -16.67 13.32
C CYS A 151 -19.43 -16.72 12.53
N LEU A 152 -18.30 -16.35 13.12
CA LEU A 152 -16.96 -16.41 12.52
C LEU A 152 -16.18 -17.64 13.01
N ALA A 153 -16.78 -18.83 12.90
CA ALA A 153 -16.25 -20.08 13.43
C ALA A 153 -14.82 -20.39 12.94
N PRO A 154 -14.00 -21.17 13.69
CA PRO A 154 -12.59 -21.40 13.40
C PRO A 154 -12.29 -21.95 11.99
N GLY A 155 -13.19 -22.75 11.40
CA GLY A 155 -13.04 -23.26 10.03
C GLY A 155 -12.94 -22.16 8.96
N GLN A 156 -13.47 -20.97 9.25
CA GLN A 156 -13.47 -19.83 8.33
C GLN A 156 -12.16 -19.02 8.36
N GLN A 157 -11.29 -19.26 9.35
CA GLN A 157 -10.01 -18.58 9.48
C GLN A 157 -9.03 -18.97 8.38
N ALA A 158 -9.13 -20.18 7.82
CA ALA A 158 -8.25 -20.64 6.74
C ALA A 158 -8.46 -19.81 5.46
N LEU A 159 -9.71 -19.59 5.07
CA LEU A 159 -10.05 -18.78 3.92
C LEU A 159 -9.69 -17.31 4.13
N ALA A 160 -9.99 -16.77 5.32
CA ALA A 160 -9.58 -15.41 5.68
C ALA A 160 -8.06 -15.21 5.60
N SER A 161 -7.29 -16.20 6.06
CA SER A 161 -5.82 -16.19 6.01
C SER A 161 -5.30 -16.25 4.59
N LEU A 162 -5.92 -17.07 3.72
CA LEU A 162 -5.57 -17.14 2.30
C LEU A 162 -5.83 -15.80 1.60
N LEU A 163 -7.01 -15.21 1.83
CA LEU A 163 -7.39 -13.91 1.27
C LEU A 163 -6.44 -12.80 1.71
N LEU A 164 -6.10 -12.78 2.99
CA LEU A 164 -5.14 -11.83 3.54
C LEU A 164 -3.74 -12.03 2.95
N ALA A 165 -3.28 -13.27 2.78
CA ALA A 165 -1.98 -13.56 2.17
C ALA A 165 -1.91 -13.05 0.71
N GLN A 166 -2.97 -13.29 -0.06
CA GLN A 166 -3.05 -12.83 -1.46
C GLN A 166 -3.17 -11.30 -1.55
N GLY A 167 -4.00 -10.68 -0.71
CA GLY A 167 -4.07 -9.22 -0.60
C GLY A 167 -2.73 -8.60 -0.19
N SER A 168 -2.01 -9.21 0.75
CA SER A 168 -0.69 -8.75 1.16
C SER A 168 0.35 -8.90 0.04
N ALA A 169 0.31 -9.99 -0.74
CA ALA A 169 1.19 -10.16 -1.90
C ALA A 169 0.92 -9.12 -2.98
N ALA A 170 -0.35 -8.80 -3.24
CA ALA A 170 -0.76 -7.76 -4.17
C ALA A 170 -0.24 -6.36 -3.76
N VAL A 171 -0.35 -6.03 -2.46
CA VAL A 171 0.23 -4.79 -1.91
C VAL A 171 1.75 -4.78 -2.08
N SER A 172 2.45 -5.87 -1.73
CA SER A 172 3.90 -5.97 -1.92
C SER A 172 4.32 -5.79 -3.37
N ASN A 173 3.59 -6.40 -4.31
CA ASN A 173 3.85 -6.29 -5.75
C ASN A 173 3.65 -4.85 -6.25
N SER A 174 2.58 -4.18 -5.82
CA SER A 174 2.32 -2.78 -6.17
C SER A 174 3.44 -1.85 -5.68
N LEU A 175 3.93 -2.05 -4.45
CA LEU A 175 5.06 -1.29 -3.89
C LEU A 175 6.35 -1.51 -4.70
N GLN A 176 6.67 -2.77 -5.04
CA GLN A 176 7.84 -3.10 -5.86
C GLN A 176 7.74 -2.51 -7.26
N TYR A 177 6.57 -2.63 -7.91
CA TYR A 177 6.34 -2.08 -9.25
C TYR A 177 6.45 -0.56 -9.27
N GLY A 178 5.85 0.12 -8.29
CA GLY A 178 5.97 1.58 -8.14
C GLY A 178 7.42 2.03 -7.91
N GLN A 179 8.23 1.24 -7.18
CA GLN A 179 9.64 1.55 -6.99
C GLN A 179 10.48 1.35 -8.26
N VAL A 180 10.24 0.26 -9.00
CA VAL A 180 10.91 0.00 -10.29
C VAL A 180 10.54 1.06 -11.31
N HIS A 181 9.26 1.44 -11.42
CA HIS A 181 8.82 2.47 -12.36
C HIS A 181 9.40 3.85 -12.01
N ARG A 182 9.40 4.26 -10.73
CA ARG A 182 10.05 5.51 -10.31
C ARG A 182 11.55 5.51 -10.64
N THR A 183 12.23 4.40 -10.38
CA THR A 183 13.66 4.25 -10.71
C THR A 183 13.89 4.33 -12.22
N ALA A 184 13.03 3.68 -13.01
CA ALA A 184 13.12 3.70 -14.47
C ALA A 184 12.89 5.11 -15.04
N VAL A 185 11.88 5.83 -14.54
CA VAL A 185 11.63 7.24 -14.92
C VAL A 185 12.81 8.13 -14.53
N GLN A 186 13.34 8.01 -13.31
CA GLN A 186 14.52 8.77 -12.87
C GLN A 186 15.76 8.46 -13.72
N LEU A 187 15.96 7.18 -14.08
CA LEU A 187 17.07 6.78 -14.94
C LEU A 187 16.88 7.31 -16.37
N GLN A 188 15.67 7.26 -16.91
CA GLN A 188 15.35 7.80 -18.22
C GLN A 188 15.55 9.32 -18.25
N GLU A 189 15.03 10.05 -17.26
CA GLU A 189 15.26 11.49 -17.10
C GLU A 189 16.76 11.80 -17.01
N ALA A 190 17.52 11.00 -16.25
CA ALA A 190 18.98 11.17 -16.16
C ALA A 190 19.67 10.94 -17.52
N VAL A 191 19.28 9.91 -18.28
CA VAL A 191 19.85 9.60 -19.61
C VAL A 191 19.51 10.69 -20.63
N GLU A 192 18.25 11.11 -20.71
CA GLU A 192 17.81 12.20 -21.59
C GLU A 192 18.51 13.52 -21.25
N SER A 193 18.65 13.81 -19.94
CA SER A 193 19.36 15.00 -19.48
C SER A 193 20.83 15.02 -19.90
N ARG A 194 21.51 13.86 -19.86
CA ARG A 194 22.90 13.72 -20.29
C ARG A 194 23.04 13.91 -21.80
N ALA A 195 22.14 13.32 -22.59
CA ALA A 195 22.14 13.45 -24.04
C ALA A 195 22.03 14.91 -24.48
N VAL A 196 21.11 15.67 -23.88
CA VAL A 196 20.92 17.10 -24.20
C VAL A 196 22.11 17.95 -23.76
N VAL A 197 22.71 17.65 -22.60
CA VAL A 197 23.93 18.33 -22.14
C VAL A 197 25.12 18.05 -23.07
N ASP A 198 25.29 16.81 -23.52
CA ASP A 198 26.37 16.45 -24.45
C ASP A 198 26.17 17.10 -25.84
N GLN A 199 24.93 17.24 -26.32
CA GLN A 199 24.61 17.99 -27.54
C GLN A 199 24.96 19.48 -27.41
N ALA A 200 24.50 20.14 -26.34
CA ALA A 200 24.80 21.55 -26.08
C ALA A 200 26.30 21.82 -25.93
N LYS A 201 27.03 20.90 -25.28
CA LYS A 201 28.49 20.94 -25.18
C LYS A 201 29.14 20.90 -26.57
N GLY A 202 28.68 20.02 -27.47
CA GLY A 202 29.15 19.97 -28.85
C GLY A 202 28.89 21.26 -29.65
N ILE A 203 27.72 21.88 -29.47
CA ILE A 203 27.39 23.18 -30.09
C ILE A 203 28.36 24.27 -29.60
N LEU A 204 28.61 24.34 -28.29
CA LEU A 204 29.54 25.32 -27.71
C LEU A 204 30.99 25.10 -28.12
N MET A 205 31.44 23.84 -28.23
CA MET A 205 32.76 23.51 -28.76
C MET A 205 32.95 24.09 -30.17
N HIS A 206 31.95 23.92 -31.04
CA HIS A 206 31.98 24.45 -32.39
C HIS A 206 31.91 25.98 -32.42
N ALA A 207 31.03 26.59 -31.63
CA ALA A 207 30.81 28.04 -31.62
C ALA A 207 31.99 28.83 -31.02
N LEU A 208 32.65 28.30 -29.99
CA LEU A 208 33.73 28.97 -29.27
C LEU A 208 35.13 28.47 -29.65
N GLY A 209 35.23 27.42 -30.49
CA GLY A 209 36.51 26.80 -30.85
C GLY A 209 37.25 26.22 -29.64
N CYS A 210 36.52 25.69 -28.66
CA CYS A 210 37.05 25.20 -27.39
C CYS A 210 36.91 23.68 -27.27
N ASP A 211 37.67 23.08 -26.35
CA ASP A 211 37.54 21.66 -26.05
C ASP A 211 36.29 21.35 -25.19
N ALA A 212 36.00 20.06 -25.01
CA ALA A 212 34.81 19.62 -24.28
C ALA A 212 34.81 20.04 -22.79
N ASP A 213 35.99 20.12 -22.16
CA ASP A 213 36.11 20.49 -20.75
C ASP A 213 35.88 21.98 -20.56
N GLN A 214 36.40 22.80 -21.46
CA GLN A 214 36.17 24.24 -21.54
C GLN A 214 34.69 24.56 -21.81
N ALA A 215 34.06 23.89 -22.78
CA ALA A 215 32.64 24.06 -23.08
C ALA A 215 31.75 23.72 -21.87
N PHE A 216 32.05 22.60 -21.19
CA PHE A 216 31.28 22.18 -20.01
C PHE A 216 31.51 23.10 -18.79
N ALA A 217 32.74 23.62 -18.60
CA ALA A 217 33.02 24.62 -17.59
C ALA A 217 32.23 25.90 -17.82
N GLU A 218 32.10 26.34 -19.08
CA GLU A 218 31.34 27.53 -19.43
C GLU A 218 29.84 27.34 -19.23
N MET A 219 29.28 26.19 -19.62
CA MET A 219 27.89 25.85 -19.31
C MET A 219 27.62 25.87 -17.79
N ARG A 220 28.55 25.34 -16.98
CA ARG A 220 28.43 25.39 -15.51
C ARG A 220 28.47 26.82 -14.98
N ARG A 221 29.39 27.65 -15.49
CA ARG A 221 29.50 29.07 -15.13
C ARG A 221 28.19 29.82 -15.41
N ILE A 222 27.62 29.63 -16.60
CA ILE A 222 26.37 30.29 -17.00
C ILE A 222 25.19 29.78 -16.17
N SER A 223 25.10 28.46 -15.96
CA SER A 223 24.07 27.84 -15.12
C SER A 223 24.08 28.42 -13.70
N GLN A 224 25.25 28.54 -13.09
CA GLN A 224 25.43 29.12 -11.76
C GLN A 224 25.11 30.62 -11.73
N THR A 225 25.62 31.39 -12.69
CA THR A 225 25.42 32.85 -12.75
C THR A 225 23.95 33.22 -12.96
N ARG A 226 23.23 32.43 -13.76
CA ARG A 226 21.81 32.66 -14.07
C ARG A 226 20.85 31.90 -13.15
N HIS A 227 21.35 31.14 -12.17
CA HIS A 227 20.56 30.27 -11.28
C HIS A 227 19.57 29.36 -12.01
N VAL A 228 19.98 28.82 -13.17
CA VAL A 228 19.17 27.87 -13.95
C VAL A 228 19.79 26.49 -13.93
N LYS A 229 18.95 25.45 -13.97
CA LYS A 229 19.43 24.07 -14.09
C LYS A 229 20.26 23.90 -15.36
N LEU A 230 21.39 23.19 -15.26
CA LEU A 230 22.32 22.95 -16.38
C LEU A 230 21.62 22.31 -17.59
N THR A 231 20.65 21.44 -17.34
CA THR A 231 19.84 20.76 -18.37
C THR A 231 18.89 21.72 -19.09
N ALA A 232 18.29 22.67 -18.36
CA ALA A 232 17.46 23.72 -18.95
C ALA A 232 18.31 24.69 -19.79
N LEU A 233 19.54 25.00 -19.34
CA LEU A 233 20.49 25.76 -20.14
C LEU A 233 20.87 25.01 -21.43
N ALA A 234 21.15 23.71 -21.32
CA ALA A 234 21.48 22.86 -22.46
C ALA A 234 20.33 22.79 -23.48
N GLN A 235 19.08 22.66 -23.01
CA GLN A 235 17.89 22.72 -23.86
C GLN A 235 17.79 24.05 -24.61
N ARG A 236 18.08 25.18 -23.95
CA ARG A 236 18.07 26.51 -24.62
C ARG A 236 19.14 26.62 -25.71
N ILE A 237 20.33 26.07 -25.45
CA ILE A 237 21.43 26.03 -26.44
C ILE A 237 21.04 25.16 -27.64
N VAL A 238 20.41 24.00 -27.40
CA VAL A 238 20.00 23.05 -28.45
C VAL A 238 18.79 23.56 -29.26
N SER A 239 17.85 24.26 -28.62
CA SER A 239 16.59 24.73 -29.24
C SER A 239 16.73 26.05 -30.03
N ASP A 240 17.96 26.51 -30.25
CA ASP A 240 18.29 27.77 -30.94
C ASP A 240 17.62 29.02 -30.32
N GLN A 241 17.35 29.00 -29.02
CA GLN A 241 16.95 30.18 -28.25
C GLN A 241 18.16 30.76 -27.50
N GLY A 242 19.05 31.34 -28.30
CA GLY A 242 20.07 32.30 -27.86
C GLY A 242 21.46 31.69 -27.61
N LEU A 243 22.23 31.57 -28.69
CA LEU A 243 23.62 31.99 -28.60
C LEU A 243 23.62 33.52 -28.44
N LEU A 244 24.21 33.99 -27.34
CA LEU A 244 24.31 35.38 -26.82
C LEU A 244 23.26 35.76 -25.75
#